data_AF-A0A8C2II34-F1
#
_entry.id   AF-A0A8C2II34-F1
#
_cell.length_a   1.000
_cell.length_b   1.000
_cell.length_c   1.000
_cell.angle_alpha   90.00
_cell.angle_beta   90.00
_cell.angle_gamma   90.00
#
_symmetry.space_group_name_H-M   'P 1'
#
loop_
_entity.id
_entity.type
_entity.pdbx_description
1 polymer ?
#
loop_
_entity_poly.entity_id
_entity_poly.type
_entity_poly.pdbx_seq_one_letter_code
_entity_poly.pdbx_strand_id
1 'polypeptide(L)'
;MLGLLGNVAEVKALRPQLLTKQFIKVFSELLDSKADGIEVSYNACGVLAHIMFDGSDVWTMEEPKRSHVMDKMWAAIQSWDVSSRRNINYRSFEPILRLLPQSGAPVSQHWATWALYNLVSVYPSKYCPLLIKEGGVILLQKVLELESSHQETKDMAREQPIFSSRAHVFQIDPSTKKNWVPTSKHAVTVSYFYDSTRTVYRIISLDGAKAIINSTITPNMTFTKTSHKFGQWADSRANTVYGLGFSSEAHLSKFADKFAEFKEAARLAKERSQEKMELTSTPSQESATGDLQSPVTPENINGTNERVTPDTAFNTESRAETNAVPFPHSSTSITKHWEAELAALKGNNAKLTAALLESTANVKQWKQQLAAYQDEAERLHRRVTELECVSGQTAGVKTQKTELNQTIEELEAELKAREEELENLKEEVEKASQLQTQKDSLAQKLQETERRNAELESQLQDLEQRLETGQLESESFRKSLRSLLELLDGKIFELSELRDSLAKLMEDDSS
;
A
#
# COMPACT_ATOMS: atom_id res chain seq x y z
N MET A 1 21.36 13.28 -5.08
CA MET A 1 22.11 13.75 -3.88
C MET A 1 21.26 13.71 -2.62
N LEU A 2 20.15 14.48 -2.53
CA LEU A 2 19.30 14.58 -1.33
C LEU A 2 18.95 13.25 -0.64
N GLY A 3 18.48 12.23 -1.36
CA GLY A 3 18.17 10.92 -0.76
C GLY A 3 19.34 10.22 -0.05
N LEU A 4 20.60 10.47 -0.48
CA LEU A 4 21.77 9.95 0.24
C LEU A 4 22.00 10.66 1.57
N LEU A 5 21.68 11.96 1.65
CA LEU A 5 21.71 12.70 2.92
C LEU A 5 20.58 12.25 3.85
N GLY A 6 19.46 11.77 3.31
CA GLY A 6 18.43 11.03 4.04
C GLY A 6 19.02 9.83 4.79
N ASN A 7 19.68 8.91 4.07
CA ASN A 7 20.34 7.74 4.66
C ASN A 7 21.36 8.12 5.75
N VAL A 8 22.10 9.23 5.59
CA VAL A 8 23.04 9.73 6.62
C VAL A 8 22.29 10.25 7.86
N ALA A 9 21.14 10.91 7.67
CA ALA A 9 20.30 11.40 8.76
C ALA A 9 19.63 10.26 9.56
N GLU A 10 19.34 9.12 8.94
CA GLU A 10 18.80 7.94 9.64
C GLU A 10 19.79 7.40 10.71
N VAL A 11 21.10 7.59 10.52
CA VAL A 11 22.16 7.10 11.43
C VAL A 11 22.46 8.13 12.53
N LYS A 12 22.12 7.80 13.79
CA LYS A 12 22.30 8.70 14.95
C LYS A 12 23.73 9.22 15.13
N ALA A 13 24.74 8.37 14.88
CA ALA A 13 26.15 8.76 15.01
C ALA A 13 26.64 9.75 13.92
N LEU A 14 25.92 9.87 12.79
CA LEU A 14 26.29 10.75 11.68
C LEU A 14 25.48 12.06 11.65
N ARG A 15 24.27 12.07 12.24
CA ARG A 15 23.41 13.26 12.34
C ARG A 15 24.11 14.55 12.81
N PRO A 16 25.03 14.54 13.80
CA PRO A 16 25.77 15.75 14.19
C PRO A 16 26.56 16.41 13.05
N GLN A 17 26.95 15.66 12.01
CA GLN A 17 27.66 16.20 10.83
C GLN A 17 26.72 16.98 9.88
N LEU A 18 25.40 16.70 9.94
CA LEU A 18 24.37 17.42 9.19
C LEU A 18 23.82 18.63 9.96
N LEU A 19 24.02 18.70 11.28
CA LEU A 19 23.58 19.80 12.13
C LEU A 19 24.56 20.98 12.08
N THR A 20 24.71 21.57 10.90
CA THR A 20 25.49 22.80 10.69
C THR A 20 24.61 23.91 10.17
N LYS A 21 24.94 25.17 10.51
CA LYS A 21 24.20 26.36 10.04
C LYS A 21 24.01 26.40 8.51
N GLN A 22 24.99 25.90 7.75
CA GLN A 22 24.91 25.83 6.29
C GLN A 22 23.94 24.75 5.81
N PHE A 23 24.05 23.52 6.33
CA PHE A 23 23.15 22.43 5.96
C PHE A 23 21.70 22.71 6.36
N ILE A 24 21.46 23.11 7.61
CA ILE A 24 20.10 23.41 8.09
C ILE A 24 19.47 24.55 7.30
N LYS A 25 20.23 25.61 6.97
CA LYS A 25 19.72 26.68 6.10
C LYS A 25 19.30 26.15 4.72
N VAL A 26 20.17 25.38 4.05
CA VAL A 26 19.88 24.80 2.73
C VAL A 26 18.66 23.87 2.79
N PHE A 27 18.57 22.95 3.77
CA PHE A 27 17.39 22.10 3.91
C PHE A 27 16.11 22.91 4.18
N SER A 28 16.21 23.97 5.00
CA SER A 28 15.08 24.85 5.32
C SER A 28 14.62 25.69 4.12
N GLU A 29 15.52 26.08 3.21
CA GLU A 29 15.19 26.72 1.92
C GLU A 29 14.55 25.71 0.94
N LEU A 30 15.03 24.46 0.91
CA LEU A 30 14.49 23.39 0.05
C LEU A 30 13.08 22.93 0.44
N LEU A 31 12.60 23.22 1.66
CA LEU A 31 11.21 22.97 2.07
C LEU A 31 10.18 23.71 1.21
N ASP A 32 10.52 24.89 0.69
CA ASP A 32 9.61 25.71 -0.15
C ASP A 32 9.63 25.26 -1.62
N SER A 33 10.48 24.29 -1.98
CA SER A 33 10.70 23.86 -3.37
C SER A 33 9.53 23.04 -3.91
N LYS A 34 9.11 23.39 -5.13
CA LYS A 34 8.11 22.64 -5.92
C LYS A 34 8.72 21.93 -7.15
N ALA A 35 10.05 21.78 -7.14
CA ALA A 35 10.78 21.05 -8.17
C ALA A 35 10.49 19.54 -8.06
N ASP A 36 10.24 18.91 -9.20
CA ASP A 36 9.80 17.52 -9.32
C ASP A 36 8.59 17.18 -8.42
N GLY A 37 7.64 18.12 -8.34
CA GLY A 37 6.46 18.02 -7.50
C GLY A 37 6.79 18.32 -6.05
N ILE A 38 6.81 17.28 -5.20
CA ILE A 38 7.15 17.38 -3.77
C ILE A 38 8.46 16.66 -3.42
N GLU A 39 9.21 16.14 -4.39
CA GLU A 39 10.39 15.32 -4.13
C GLU A 39 11.47 16.06 -3.34
N VAL A 40 11.80 17.28 -3.77
CA VAL A 40 12.86 18.08 -3.15
C VAL A 40 12.49 18.47 -1.72
N SER A 41 11.26 18.98 -1.52
CA SER A 41 10.75 19.37 -0.20
C SER A 41 10.58 18.19 0.74
N TYR A 42 10.07 17.04 0.26
CA TYR A 42 9.91 15.83 1.06
C TYR A 42 11.26 15.29 1.55
N ASN A 43 12.25 15.16 0.64
CA ASN A 43 13.57 14.62 1.00
C ASN A 43 14.32 15.55 1.98
N ALA A 44 14.24 16.88 1.78
CA ALA A 44 14.79 17.85 2.72
C ALA A 44 14.09 17.80 4.09
N CYS A 45 12.76 17.69 4.10
CA CYS A 45 11.99 17.54 5.33
C CYS A 45 12.28 16.22 6.06
N GLY A 46 12.58 15.13 5.35
CA GLY A 46 12.97 13.86 5.97
C GLY A 46 14.31 13.95 6.71
N VAL A 47 15.33 14.56 6.10
CA VAL A 47 16.59 14.87 6.78
C VAL A 47 16.33 15.70 8.04
N LEU A 48 15.52 16.76 7.93
CA LEU A 48 15.17 17.59 9.07
C LEU A 48 14.34 16.85 10.13
N ALA A 49 13.45 15.93 9.76
CA ALA A 49 12.65 15.14 10.71
C ALA A 49 13.54 14.25 11.58
N HIS A 50 14.56 13.61 10.99
CA HIS A 50 15.55 12.85 11.74
C HIS A 50 16.44 13.74 12.64
N ILE A 51 16.77 14.97 12.21
CA ILE A 51 17.55 15.91 13.05
C ILE A 51 16.68 16.42 14.22
N MET A 52 15.43 16.81 13.96
CA MET A 52 14.50 17.31 14.98
C MET A 52 14.21 16.27 16.08
N PHE A 53 14.26 14.97 15.74
CA PHE A 53 14.08 13.84 16.65
C PHE A 53 15.10 13.80 17.80
N ASP A 54 16.33 14.31 17.61
CA ASP A 54 17.33 14.34 18.69
C ASP A 54 17.04 15.42 19.76
N GLY A 55 15.92 16.15 19.65
CA GLY A 55 15.39 17.04 20.69
C GLY A 55 15.84 18.49 20.57
N SER A 56 15.60 19.26 21.63
CA SER A 56 16.09 20.64 21.79
C SER A 56 17.59 20.69 22.05
N ASP A 57 18.08 19.79 22.89
CA ASP A 57 19.35 19.95 23.61
C ASP A 57 20.57 19.71 22.71
N VAL A 58 20.34 19.02 21.58
CA VAL A 58 21.32 18.82 20.51
C VAL A 58 21.38 20.03 19.56
N TRP A 59 20.36 20.90 19.54
CA TRP A 59 20.30 22.10 18.68
C TRP A 59 21.11 23.27 19.28
N THR A 60 22.44 23.12 19.26
CA THR A 60 23.40 24.09 19.85
C THR A 60 23.58 25.38 19.03
N MET A 61 22.90 25.53 17.89
CA MET A 61 23.05 26.66 16.97
C MET A 61 21.93 27.70 17.12
N GLU A 62 22.32 28.97 17.31
CA GLU A 62 21.41 30.10 17.55
C GLU A 62 20.52 30.44 16.34
N GLU A 63 21.06 30.40 15.12
CA GLU A 63 20.34 30.74 13.89
C GLU A 63 20.73 29.83 12.71
N PRO A 64 19.77 29.25 11.96
CA PRO A 64 18.32 29.31 12.17
C PRO A 64 17.83 28.62 13.46
N LYS A 65 16.87 29.24 14.14
CA LYS A 65 16.22 28.70 15.35
C LYS A 65 15.43 27.41 15.08
N ARG A 66 15.49 26.44 16.01
CA ARG A 66 14.78 25.15 15.92
C ARG A 66 13.28 25.32 15.66
N SER A 67 12.61 26.22 16.38
CA SER A 67 11.19 26.53 16.20
C SER A 67 10.86 26.94 14.77
N HIS A 68 11.54 27.97 14.24
CA HIS A 68 11.32 28.45 12.88
C HIS A 68 11.46 27.36 11.82
N VAL A 69 12.44 26.45 11.98
CA VAL A 69 12.61 25.31 11.05
C VAL A 69 11.46 24.30 11.21
N MET A 70 10.99 24.02 12.44
CA MET A 70 9.80 23.17 12.66
C MET A 70 8.53 23.80 12.08
N ASP A 71 8.35 25.12 12.18
CA ASP A 71 7.20 25.85 11.62
C ASP A 71 7.19 25.74 10.09
N LYS A 72 8.35 25.91 9.44
CA LYS A 72 8.50 25.68 7.99
C LYS A 72 8.27 24.23 7.58
N MET A 73 8.70 23.25 8.39
CA MET A 73 8.43 21.84 8.12
C MET A 73 6.91 21.54 8.18
N TRP A 74 6.19 22.09 9.17
CA TRP A 74 4.73 21.98 9.26
C TRP A 74 4.05 22.55 8.01
N ALA A 75 4.39 23.79 7.63
CA ALA A 75 3.85 24.43 6.44
C ALA A 75 4.14 23.65 5.14
N ALA A 76 5.34 23.04 5.03
CA ALA A 76 5.69 22.19 3.90
C ALA A 76 4.82 20.93 3.87
N ILE A 77 4.72 20.17 4.97
CA ILE A 77 3.95 18.91 5.02
C ILE A 77 2.45 19.16 4.74
N GLN A 78 1.87 20.22 5.31
CA GLN A 78 0.49 20.63 5.06
C GLN A 78 0.23 21.09 3.60
N SER A 79 1.28 21.48 2.86
CA SER A 79 1.17 21.92 1.46
C SER A 79 1.16 20.76 0.44
N TRP A 80 1.50 19.53 0.85
CA TRP A 80 1.65 18.40 -0.05
C TRP A 80 0.33 17.62 -0.23
N ASP A 81 -0.05 17.37 -1.48
CA ASP A 81 -1.11 16.42 -1.81
C ASP A 81 -0.73 15.02 -1.32
N VAL A 82 -1.52 14.46 -0.39
CA VAL A 82 -1.33 13.13 0.19
C VAL A 82 -1.41 11.98 -0.82
N SER A 83 -1.91 12.22 -2.04
CA SER A 83 -1.93 11.27 -3.16
C SER A 83 -0.70 11.36 -4.08
N SER A 84 0.21 12.31 -3.85
CA SER A 84 1.41 12.55 -4.66
C SER A 84 2.24 11.27 -4.86
N ARG A 85 2.45 10.90 -6.12
CA ARG A 85 3.41 9.82 -6.49
C ARG A 85 4.84 10.31 -6.32
N ARG A 86 5.72 9.41 -5.88
CA ARG A 86 7.13 9.69 -5.60
C ARG A 86 8.02 8.54 -6.07
N ASN A 87 9.21 8.86 -6.57
CA ASN A 87 10.24 7.92 -7.02
C ASN A 87 11.04 7.36 -5.83
N ILE A 88 10.34 6.79 -4.85
CA ILE A 88 10.92 6.37 -3.58
C ILE A 88 10.65 4.88 -3.32
N ASN A 89 11.74 4.13 -3.16
CA ASN A 89 11.76 2.68 -3.02
C ASN A 89 12.26 2.26 -1.63
N TYR A 90 11.42 2.44 -0.61
CA TYR A 90 11.71 1.91 0.73
C TYR A 90 11.77 0.38 0.70
N ARG A 91 12.81 -0.19 1.33
CA ARG A 91 12.99 -1.63 1.59
C ARG A 91 12.54 -2.02 3.01
N SER A 92 12.59 -1.05 3.92
CA SER A 92 12.12 -1.10 5.30
C SER A 92 11.56 0.28 5.67
N PHE A 93 10.65 0.32 6.65
CA PHE A 93 10.14 1.52 7.29
C PHE A 93 10.74 1.76 8.67
N GLU A 94 11.59 0.87 9.20
CA GLU A 94 12.21 1.00 10.52
C GLU A 94 12.75 2.42 10.83
N PRO A 95 13.44 3.13 9.91
CA PRO A 95 13.88 4.51 10.17
C PRO A 95 12.74 5.50 10.41
N ILE A 96 11.64 5.39 9.63
CA ILE A 96 10.44 6.22 9.77
C ILE A 96 9.68 5.83 11.05
N LEU A 97 9.55 4.54 11.31
CA LEU A 97 8.84 3.98 12.46
C LEU A 97 9.48 4.40 13.78
N ARG A 98 10.81 4.53 13.84
CA ARG A 98 11.53 5.08 15.00
C ARG A 98 11.11 6.52 15.36
N LEU A 99 10.56 7.32 14.44
CA LEU A 99 10.18 8.72 14.67
C LEU A 99 8.82 8.90 15.37
N LEU A 100 7.95 7.90 15.33
CA LEU A 100 6.59 7.93 15.86
C LEU A 100 6.48 8.01 17.41
N PRO A 101 7.28 7.26 18.22
CA PRO A 101 6.99 7.04 19.65
C PRO A 101 7.39 8.17 20.62
N GLN A 102 7.27 9.44 20.24
CA GLN A 102 7.80 10.57 21.01
C GLN A 102 6.95 11.85 20.94
N SER A 103 7.12 12.73 21.94
CA SER A 103 6.48 14.04 22.07
C SER A 103 7.41 15.24 21.84
N GLY A 104 8.74 15.06 21.92
CA GLY A 104 9.74 16.14 21.90
C GLY A 104 9.99 16.81 20.54
N ALA A 105 9.44 16.26 19.47
CA ALA A 105 9.47 16.85 18.13
C ALA A 105 8.19 16.51 17.33
N PRO A 106 7.06 17.19 17.60
CA PRO A 106 5.77 16.85 16.98
C PRO A 106 5.78 16.86 15.45
N VAL A 107 6.57 17.75 14.83
CA VAL A 107 6.70 17.80 13.36
C VAL A 107 7.45 16.59 12.77
N SER A 108 8.34 15.96 13.55
CA SER A 108 9.03 14.73 13.14
C SER A 108 8.07 13.53 13.18
N GLN A 109 7.24 13.44 14.22
CA GLN A 109 6.14 12.48 14.31
C GLN A 109 5.11 12.69 13.19
N HIS A 110 4.75 13.94 12.89
CA HIS A 110 3.82 14.30 11.81
C HIS A 110 4.37 13.93 10.43
N TRP A 111 5.62 14.30 10.11
CA TRP A 111 6.28 13.90 8.87
C TRP A 111 6.33 12.38 8.71
N ALA A 112 6.64 11.65 9.78
CA ALA A 112 6.70 10.19 9.74
C ALA A 112 5.32 9.56 9.48
N THR A 113 4.26 10.10 10.10
CA THR A 113 2.88 9.64 9.85
C THR A 113 2.44 9.96 8.42
N TRP A 114 2.79 11.15 7.90
CA TRP A 114 2.51 11.56 6.51
C TRP A 114 3.24 10.68 5.50
N ALA A 115 4.52 10.39 5.74
CA ALA A 115 5.32 9.51 4.91
C ALA A 115 4.65 8.13 4.77
N LEU A 116 4.25 7.52 5.88
CA LEU A 116 3.56 6.23 5.89
C LEU A 116 2.19 6.31 5.19
N TYR A 117 1.37 7.32 5.50
CA TYR A 117 0.04 7.54 4.89
C TYR A 117 0.11 7.60 3.37
N ASN A 118 0.98 8.46 2.81
CA ASN A 118 1.15 8.57 1.36
C ASN A 118 1.67 7.26 0.76
N LEU A 119 2.66 6.61 1.39
CA LEU A 119 3.23 5.36 0.87
C LEU A 119 2.17 4.25 0.78
N VAL A 120 1.41 3.99 1.85
CA VAL A 120 0.38 2.92 1.83
C VAL A 120 -0.86 3.30 1.04
N SER A 121 -1.18 4.59 0.89
CA SER A 121 -2.30 5.04 0.04
C SER A 121 -1.98 4.95 -1.46
N VAL A 122 -0.75 5.30 -1.85
CA VAL A 122 -0.34 5.33 -3.27
C VAL A 122 0.16 3.98 -3.78
N TYR A 123 0.80 3.16 -2.94
CA TYR A 123 1.31 1.83 -3.31
C TYR A 123 0.91 0.73 -2.29
N PRO A 124 -0.39 0.55 -1.99
CA PRO A 124 -0.89 -0.32 -0.90
C PRO A 124 -0.39 -1.76 -0.98
N SER A 125 -0.36 -2.35 -2.18
CA SER A 125 0.06 -3.74 -2.39
C SER A 125 1.51 -4.02 -1.98
N LYS A 126 2.38 -3.01 -1.96
CA LYS A 126 3.77 -3.12 -1.50
C LYS A 126 3.91 -2.69 -0.03
N TYR A 127 3.32 -1.56 0.33
CA TYR A 127 3.64 -0.89 1.58
C TYR A 127 2.69 -1.21 2.75
N CYS A 128 1.44 -1.63 2.54
CA CYS A 128 0.60 -2.16 3.63
C CYS A 128 1.22 -3.43 4.26
N PRO A 129 1.67 -4.44 3.50
CA PRO A 129 2.32 -5.62 4.07
C PRO A 129 3.60 -5.27 4.85
N LEU A 130 4.41 -4.32 4.37
CA LEU A 130 5.63 -3.88 5.05
C LEU A 130 5.31 -3.18 6.39
N LEU A 131 4.35 -2.25 6.39
CA LEU A 131 3.89 -1.56 7.61
C LEU A 131 3.37 -2.53 8.68
N ILE A 132 2.68 -3.59 8.26
CA ILE A 132 2.17 -4.63 9.17
C ILE A 132 3.33 -5.51 9.68
N LYS A 133 4.22 -5.97 8.78
CA LYS A 133 5.36 -6.83 9.12
C LYS A 133 6.30 -6.19 10.14
N GLU A 134 6.55 -4.89 10.01
CA GLU A 134 7.44 -4.14 10.90
C GLU A 134 6.72 -3.54 12.13
N GLY A 135 5.49 -3.98 12.41
CA GLY A 135 4.75 -3.59 13.62
C GLY A 135 4.25 -2.13 13.63
N GLY A 136 4.33 -1.42 12.51
CA GLY A 136 4.01 0.02 12.44
C GLY A 136 2.56 0.36 12.76
N VAL A 137 1.63 -0.58 12.60
CA VAL A 137 0.23 -0.44 13.06
C VAL A 137 0.16 -0.22 14.58
N ILE A 138 1.00 -0.92 15.36
CA ILE A 138 1.06 -0.78 16.82
C ILE A 138 1.63 0.60 17.20
N LEU A 139 2.60 1.10 16.43
CA LEU A 139 3.20 2.41 16.67
C LEU A 139 2.24 3.56 16.29
N LEU A 140 1.49 3.42 15.19
CA LEU A 140 0.43 4.35 14.82
C LEU A 140 -0.71 4.36 15.87
N GLN A 141 -1.08 3.21 16.44
CA GLN A 141 -2.03 3.16 17.55
C GLN A 141 -1.53 3.96 18.77
N LYS A 142 -0.25 3.81 19.14
CA LYS A 142 0.36 4.62 20.23
C LYS A 142 0.34 6.12 19.94
N VAL A 143 0.47 6.54 18.67
CA VAL A 143 0.32 7.96 18.27
C VAL A 143 -1.10 8.47 18.54
N LEU A 144 -2.14 7.64 18.39
CA LEU A 144 -3.52 8.00 18.75
C LEU A 144 -3.72 8.14 20.26
N GLU A 145 -3.10 7.24 21.04
CA GLU A 145 -3.21 7.16 22.50
C GLU A 145 -2.44 8.29 23.20
N LEU A 146 -1.27 8.69 22.70
CA LEU A 146 -0.47 9.80 23.22
C LEU A 146 -1.22 11.14 23.17
N GLU A 147 -1.54 11.73 24.33
CA GLU A 147 -2.21 13.04 24.42
C GLU A 147 -1.43 14.19 23.75
N SER A 148 -0.10 14.08 23.70
CA SER A 148 0.80 15.08 23.12
C SER A 148 0.96 15.00 21.59
N SER A 149 0.44 13.97 20.93
CA SER A 149 0.41 13.93 19.46
C SER A 149 -0.64 14.92 18.92
N HIS A 150 -0.24 15.75 17.94
CA HIS A 150 -1.16 16.73 17.32
C HIS A 150 -2.37 16.05 16.67
N GLN A 151 -3.53 16.71 16.72
CA GLN A 151 -4.79 16.15 16.23
C GLN A 151 -4.73 15.79 14.73
N GLU A 152 -4.12 16.63 13.90
CA GLU A 152 -3.88 16.35 12.47
C GLU A 152 -3.04 15.07 12.25
N THR A 153 -2.02 14.84 13.09
CA THR A 153 -1.24 13.59 13.08
C THR A 153 -2.11 12.40 13.48
N LYS A 154 -3.00 12.56 14.47
CA LYS A 154 -3.92 11.49 14.88
C LYS A 154 -4.89 11.13 13.77
N ASP A 155 -5.52 12.11 13.11
CA ASP A 155 -6.50 11.83 12.04
C ASP A 155 -5.86 11.11 10.85
N MET A 156 -4.65 11.52 10.47
CA MET A 156 -3.84 10.83 9.47
C MET A 156 -3.42 9.41 9.91
N ALA A 157 -3.18 9.17 11.20
CA ALA A 157 -2.94 7.82 11.72
C ALA A 157 -4.21 6.94 11.78
N ARG A 158 -5.42 7.52 11.82
CA ARG A 158 -6.71 6.79 11.87
C ARG A 158 -7.13 6.20 10.52
N GLU A 159 -6.81 6.85 9.41
CA GLU A 159 -7.42 6.59 8.09
C GLU A 159 -6.83 5.39 7.31
N GLN A 160 -5.97 4.57 7.91
CA GLN A 160 -5.21 3.55 7.15
C GLN A 160 -6.05 2.33 6.72
N PRO A 161 -5.86 1.80 5.49
CA PRO A 161 -6.43 0.53 5.07
C PRO A 161 -5.68 -0.64 5.72
N ILE A 162 -6.37 -1.40 6.58
CA ILE A 162 -5.86 -2.58 7.31
C ILE A 162 -5.57 -3.74 6.34
N PHE A 163 -6.33 -3.83 5.25
CA PHE A 163 -6.15 -4.80 4.18
C PHE A 163 -6.69 -4.22 2.87
N SER A 164 -6.04 -4.51 1.75
CA SER A 164 -6.45 -4.08 0.41
C SER A 164 -6.31 -5.23 -0.59
N SER A 165 -7.28 -5.37 -1.49
CA SER A 165 -7.26 -6.33 -2.61
C SER A 165 -7.79 -5.68 -3.90
N ARG A 166 -7.65 -6.37 -5.03
CA ARG A 166 -8.06 -5.90 -6.37
C ARG A 166 -9.15 -6.80 -6.93
N ALA A 167 -10.32 -6.22 -7.22
CA ALA A 167 -11.49 -6.95 -7.73
C ALA A 167 -12.35 -6.07 -8.63
N HIS A 168 -13.11 -6.69 -9.54
CA HIS A 168 -14.23 -6.05 -10.21
C HIS A 168 -15.42 -6.02 -9.24
N VAL A 169 -16.06 -4.86 -9.10
CA VAL A 169 -17.18 -4.68 -8.17
C VAL A 169 -18.50 -4.82 -8.92
N PHE A 170 -19.42 -5.56 -8.32
CA PHE A 170 -20.79 -5.75 -8.77
C PHE A 170 -21.74 -5.45 -7.61
N GLN A 171 -22.98 -5.09 -7.96
CA GLN A 171 -24.10 -5.03 -7.02
C GLN A 171 -25.30 -5.75 -7.61
N ILE A 172 -26.18 -6.30 -6.77
CA ILE A 172 -27.48 -6.76 -7.24
C ILE A 172 -28.31 -5.54 -7.63
N ASP A 173 -28.92 -5.59 -8.82
CA ASP A 173 -29.87 -4.62 -9.34
C ASP A 173 -30.97 -4.31 -8.31
N PRO A 174 -31.12 -3.05 -7.85
CA PRO A 174 -32.17 -2.67 -6.91
C PRO A 174 -33.60 -2.94 -7.39
N SER A 175 -33.83 -2.98 -8.71
CA SER A 175 -35.15 -3.15 -9.32
C SER A 175 -35.56 -4.62 -9.48
N THR A 176 -34.73 -5.47 -10.08
CA THR A 176 -35.04 -6.91 -10.22
C THR A 176 -34.67 -7.76 -8.99
N LYS A 177 -33.79 -7.25 -8.11
CA LYS A 177 -33.23 -7.94 -6.93
C LYS A 177 -32.65 -9.34 -7.21
N LYS A 178 -32.31 -9.63 -8.47
CA LYS A 178 -31.81 -10.95 -8.95
C LYS A 178 -30.59 -10.85 -9.86
N ASN A 179 -30.49 -9.79 -10.67
CA ASN A 179 -29.41 -9.65 -11.65
C ASN A 179 -28.19 -8.94 -11.06
N TRP A 180 -26.99 -9.38 -11.42
CA TRP A 180 -25.74 -8.69 -11.11
C TRP A 180 -25.47 -7.57 -12.12
N VAL A 181 -25.20 -6.37 -11.62
CA VAL A 181 -24.82 -5.19 -12.41
C VAL A 181 -23.38 -4.81 -12.06
N PRO A 182 -22.48 -4.59 -13.04
CA PRO A 182 -21.12 -4.13 -12.77
C PRO A 182 -21.15 -2.68 -12.24
N THR A 183 -20.57 -2.46 -11.08
CA THR A 183 -20.43 -1.14 -10.44
C THR A 183 -19.12 -0.46 -10.82
N SER A 184 -18.08 -1.23 -11.21
CA SER A 184 -16.82 -0.72 -11.77
C SER A 184 -16.54 -1.29 -13.16
N LYS A 185 -15.99 -0.47 -14.07
CA LYS A 185 -15.65 -0.91 -15.44
C LYS A 185 -14.40 -1.80 -15.52
N HIS A 186 -13.53 -1.67 -14.52
CA HIS A 186 -12.28 -2.40 -14.39
C HIS A 186 -12.14 -2.91 -12.95
N ALA A 187 -11.10 -3.69 -12.68
CA ALA A 187 -10.73 -4.00 -11.31
C ALA A 187 -10.37 -2.70 -10.57
N VAL A 188 -10.96 -2.51 -9.41
CA VAL A 188 -10.71 -1.41 -8.47
C VAL A 188 -10.06 -1.95 -7.21
N THR A 189 -9.57 -1.05 -6.35
CA THR A 189 -9.00 -1.42 -5.05
C THR A 189 -10.12 -1.45 -4.01
N VAL A 190 -10.30 -2.59 -3.35
CA VAL A 190 -11.30 -2.81 -2.30
C VAL A 190 -10.57 -3.06 -0.99
N SER A 191 -10.84 -2.23 0.03
CA SER A 191 -10.05 -2.20 1.25
C SER A 191 -10.90 -2.18 2.51
N TYR A 192 -10.36 -2.75 3.58
CA TYR A 192 -10.90 -2.70 4.93
C TYR A 192 -10.25 -1.56 5.70
N PHE A 193 -11.05 -0.74 6.37
CA PHE A 193 -10.62 0.37 7.22
C PHE A 193 -11.20 0.22 8.63
N TYR A 194 -10.52 0.74 9.65
CA TYR A 194 -11.09 0.89 10.99
C TYR A 194 -11.45 2.35 11.26
N ASP A 195 -12.74 2.63 11.28
CA ASP A 195 -13.27 3.95 11.62
C ASP A 195 -13.30 4.09 13.15
N SER A 196 -12.17 4.54 13.71
CA SER A 196 -12.01 4.71 15.16
C SER A 196 -12.97 5.75 15.76
N THR A 197 -13.47 6.72 14.97
CA THR A 197 -14.43 7.73 15.45
C THR A 197 -15.81 7.13 15.75
N ARG A 198 -16.17 6.05 15.04
CA ARG A 198 -17.42 5.29 15.21
C ARG A 198 -17.18 3.87 15.70
N THR A 199 -15.94 3.52 16.07
CA THR A 199 -15.47 2.20 16.50
C THR A 199 -15.96 1.02 15.64
N VAL A 200 -15.96 1.19 14.31
CA VAL A 200 -16.46 0.16 13.36
C VAL A 200 -15.49 -0.13 12.22
N TYR A 201 -15.51 -1.38 11.74
CA TYR A 201 -14.80 -1.79 10.54
C TYR A 201 -15.66 -1.53 9.29
N ARG A 202 -15.04 -1.03 8.21
CA ARG A 202 -15.73 -0.67 6.96
C ARG A 202 -15.01 -1.23 5.74
N ILE A 203 -15.76 -1.74 4.77
CA ILE A 203 -15.26 -2.07 3.43
C ILE A 203 -15.53 -0.88 2.53
N ILE A 204 -14.47 -0.33 1.93
CA ILE A 204 -14.54 0.87 1.08
C ILE A 204 -13.87 0.56 -0.26
N SER A 205 -14.46 1.07 -1.35
CA SER A 205 -13.91 1.03 -2.70
C SER A 205 -14.37 2.25 -3.49
N LEU A 206 -13.46 2.80 -4.30
CA LEU A 206 -13.68 3.98 -5.14
C LEU A 206 -13.52 3.63 -6.62
N ASP A 207 -14.35 4.21 -7.49
CA ASP A 207 -14.12 4.28 -8.93
C ASP A 207 -14.04 5.76 -9.33
N GLY A 208 -12.85 6.20 -9.74
CA GLY A 208 -12.47 7.62 -9.74
C GLY A 208 -12.67 8.26 -8.36
N ALA A 209 -13.32 9.41 -8.31
CA ALA A 209 -13.68 10.12 -7.07
C ALA A 209 -14.96 9.60 -6.40
N LYS A 210 -15.66 8.60 -6.97
CA LYS A 210 -16.95 8.12 -6.47
C LYS A 210 -16.76 6.88 -5.58
N ALA A 211 -17.27 6.93 -4.35
CA ALA A 211 -17.42 5.73 -3.53
C ALA A 211 -18.47 4.79 -4.14
N ILE A 212 -18.05 3.55 -4.43
CA ILE A 212 -18.89 2.49 -5.00
C ILE A 212 -19.09 1.30 -4.05
N ILE A 213 -18.25 1.18 -3.02
CA ILE A 213 -18.54 0.39 -1.82
C ILE A 213 -18.28 1.29 -0.60
N ASN A 214 -19.20 1.29 0.35
CA ASN A 214 -19.04 1.92 1.67
C ASN A 214 -19.86 1.14 2.70
N SER A 215 -19.49 -0.13 2.87
CA SER A 215 -20.21 -1.10 3.71
C SER A 215 -19.68 -1.08 5.14
N THR A 216 -20.56 -1.08 6.14
CA THR A 216 -20.15 -1.17 7.56
C THR A 216 -20.27 -2.62 8.02
N ILE A 217 -19.17 -3.23 8.45
CA ILE A 217 -19.18 -4.64 8.88
C ILE A 217 -19.93 -4.74 10.20
N THR A 218 -20.86 -5.70 10.26
CA THR A 218 -21.62 -6.02 11.49
C THR A 218 -21.47 -7.50 11.84
N PRO A 219 -21.62 -7.91 13.11
CA PRO A 219 -21.40 -9.30 13.53
C PRO A 219 -22.25 -10.36 12.80
N ASN A 220 -23.39 -9.94 12.25
CA ASN A 220 -24.36 -10.80 11.58
C ASN A 220 -24.16 -10.86 10.04
N MET A 221 -23.18 -10.14 9.48
CA MET A 221 -22.85 -10.24 8.06
C MET A 221 -22.06 -11.51 7.75
N THR A 222 -22.34 -12.09 6.59
CA THR A 222 -21.62 -13.26 6.05
C THR A 222 -21.15 -12.95 4.64
N PHE A 223 -19.88 -13.28 4.35
CA PHE A 223 -19.32 -13.26 3.00
C PHE A 223 -19.34 -14.68 2.44
N THR A 224 -20.15 -14.89 1.40
CA THR A 224 -20.36 -16.20 0.77
C THR A 224 -19.56 -16.27 -0.53
N LYS A 225 -18.65 -17.26 -0.64
CA LYS A 225 -18.01 -17.63 -1.91
C LYS A 225 -19.06 -18.34 -2.78
N THR A 226 -19.30 -17.86 -4.00
CA THR A 226 -20.31 -18.44 -4.93
C THR A 226 -19.72 -18.91 -6.26
N SER A 227 -18.42 -18.69 -6.49
CA SER A 227 -17.60 -19.47 -7.44
C SER A 227 -16.13 -19.40 -7.01
N HIS A 228 -15.24 -20.14 -7.70
CA HIS A 228 -13.78 -20.10 -7.50
C HIS A 228 -13.18 -18.69 -7.42
N LYS A 229 -13.79 -17.68 -8.06
CA LYS A 229 -13.25 -16.30 -8.11
C LYS A 229 -14.28 -15.21 -7.78
N PHE A 230 -15.45 -15.58 -7.29
CA PHE A 230 -16.51 -14.63 -6.93
C PHE A 230 -17.06 -14.90 -5.52
N GLY A 231 -17.25 -13.84 -4.75
CA GLY A 231 -17.94 -13.88 -3.47
C GLY A 231 -18.73 -12.60 -3.20
N GLN A 232 -19.70 -12.69 -2.29
CA GLN A 232 -20.72 -11.68 -2.07
C GLN A 232 -21.11 -11.54 -0.60
N TRP A 233 -21.62 -10.37 -0.21
CA TRP A 233 -22.28 -10.16 1.08
C TRP A 233 -23.48 -9.21 0.94
N ALA A 234 -24.48 -9.38 1.81
CA ALA A 234 -25.59 -8.46 1.90
C ALA A 234 -25.26 -7.31 2.87
N ASP A 235 -25.62 -6.08 2.49
CA ASP A 235 -25.58 -4.92 3.36
C ASP A 235 -27.00 -4.36 3.53
N SER A 236 -27.62 -4.70 4.66
CA SER A 236 -28.96 -4.24 5.02
C SER A 236 -29.06 -2.73 5.24
N ARG A 237 -27.95 -2.06 5.62
CA ARG A 237 -27.90 -0.60 5.81
C ARG A 237 -27.87 0.13 4.47
N ALA A 238 -27.21 -0.44 3.47
CA ALA A 238 -27.17 0.05 2.10
C ALA A 238 -28.28 -0.52 1.19
N ASN A 239 -29.16 -1.40 1.71
CA ASN A 239 -30.23 -2.10 0.98
C ASN A 239 -29.76 -2.77 -0.34
N THR A 240 -28.55 -3.32 -0.31
CA THR A 240 -27.88 -3.89 -1.48
C THR A 240 -27.13 -5.16 -1.15
N VAL A 241 -26.70 -5.89 -2.18
CA VAL A 241 -25.80 -7.04 -2.07
C VAL A 241 -24.61 -6.75 -2.95
N TYR A 242 -23.42 -6.68 -2.35
CA TYR A 242 -22.18 -6.44 -3.04
C TYR A 242 -21.56 -7.77 -3.49
N GLY A 243 -20.92 -7.78 -4.66
CA GLY A 243 -20.22 -8.94 -5.22
C GLY A 243 -18.85 -8.53 -5.76
N LEU A 244 -17.85 -9.40 -5.60
CA LEU A 244 -16.46 -9.13 -5.96
C LEU A 244 -15.90 -10.25 -6.84
N GLY A 245 -15.50 -9.89 -8.07
CA GLY A 245 -14.80 -10.77 -8.99
C GLY A 245 -13.28 -10.59 -8.92
N PHE A 246 -12.58 -11.55 -8.36
CA PHE A 246 -11.12 -11.54 -8.15
C PHE A 246 -10.34 -12.15 -9.33
N SER A 247 -9.03 -11.87 -9.41
CA SER A 247 -8.16 -12.45 -10.44
C SER A 247 -7.88 -13.94 -10.22
N SER A 248 -7.77 -14.38 -8.96
CA SER A 248 -7.45 -15.75 -8.54
C SER A 248 -8.28 -16.20 -7.33
N GLU A 249 -8.36 -17.52 -7.10
CA GLU A 249 -9.03 -18.10 -5.93
C GLU A 249 -8.31 -17.78 -4.62
N ALA A 250 -6.98 -17.66 -4.65
CA ALA A 250 -6.19 -17.21 -3.50
C ALA A 250 -6.60 -15.82 -3.01
N HIS A 251 -6.87 -14.87 -3.92
CA HIS A 251 -7.37 -13.54 -3.56
C HIS A 251 -8.80 -13.57 -3.01
N LEU A 252 -9.69 -14.39 -3.57
CA LEU A 252 -11.05 -14.59 -3.02
C LEU A 252 -11.00 -15.17 -1.61
N SER A 253 -10.20 -16.22 -1.39
CA SER A 253 -10.06 -16.85 -0.09
C SER A 253 -9.47 -15.89 0.93
N LYS A 254 -8.36 -15.21 0.62
CA LYS A 254 -7.75 -14.25 1.55
C LYS A 254 -8.67 -13.08 1.91
N PHE A 255 -9.53 -12.64 1.00
CA PHE A 255 -10.56 -11.64 1.27
C PHE A 255 -11.65 -12.17 2.21
N ALA A 256 -12.10 -13.42 2.02
CA ALA A 256 -13.08 -14.08 2.89
C ALA A 256 -12.53 -14.30 4.31
N ASP A 257 -11.27 -14.73 4.44
CA ASP A 257 -10.59 -14.91 5.72
C ASP A 257 -10.55 -13.59 6.50
N LYS A 258 -10.19 -12.49 5.82
CA LYS A 258 -10.22 -11.14 6.40
C LYS A 258 -11.63 -10.65 6.72
N PHE A 259 -12.65 -11.03 5.94
CA PHE A 259 -14.04 -10.73 6.29
C PHE A 259 -14.42 -11.38 7.63
N ALA A 260 -14.06 -12.64 7.86
CA ALA A 260 -14.30 -13.33 9.12
C ALA A 260 -13.55 -12.69 10.30
N GLU A 261 -12.27 -12.37 10.11
CA GLU A 261 -11.42 -11.67 11.10
C GLU A 261 -12.04 -10.33 11.54
N PHE A 262 -12.40 -9.46 10.58
CA PHE A 262 -12.96 -8.15 10.89
C PHE A 262 -14.42 -8.20 11.37
N LYS A 263 -15.17 -9.26 11.06
CA LYS A 263 -16.52 -9.50 11.62
C LYS A 263 -16.45 -9.81 13.12
N GLU A 264 -15.52 -10.65 13.56
CA GLU A 264 -15.31 -10.89 15.01
C GLU A 264 -14.70 -9.68 15.72
N ALA A 265 -13.80 -8.94 15.07
CA ALA A 265 -13.30 -7.67 15.60
C ALA A 265 -14.44 -6.63 15.77
N ALA A 266 -15.39 -6.57 14.83
CA ALA A 266 -16.58 -5.73 14.94
C ALA A 266 -17.52 -6.16 16.09
N ARG A 267 -17.59 -7.46 16.40
CA ARG A 267 -18.33 -7.97 17.58
C ARG A 267 -17.68 -7.48 18.87
N LEU A 268 -16.37 -7.68 19.03
CA LEU A 268 -15.59 -7.26 20.20
C LEU A 268 -15.50 -5.73 20.38
N ALA A 269 -15.67 -4.96 19.30
CA ALA A 269 -15.78 -3.50 19.35
C ALA A 269 -17.18 -3.05 19.81
N LYS A 270 -18.24 -3.72 19.36
CA LYS A 270 -19.62 -3.47 19.80
C LYS A 270 -19.82 -3.83 21.27
N GLU A 271 -19.31 -4.97 21.72
CA GLU A 271 -19.40 -5.42 23.12
C GLU A 271 -18.76 -4.41 24.07
N ARG A 272 -17.51 -4.01 23.84
CA ARG A 272 -16.85 -2.95 24.64
C ARG A 272 -17.53 -1.58 24.57
N SER A 273 -18.25 -1.29 23.48
CA SER A 273 -19.06 -0.07 23.36
C SER A 273 -20.37 -0.16 24.16
N GLN A 274 -20.96 -1.36 24.25
CA GLN A 274 -22.14 -1.61 25.08
C GLN A 274 -21.80 -1.65 26.57
N GLU A 275 -20.74 -2.32 26.99
CA GLU A 275 -20.27 -2.30 28.40
C GLU A 275 -20.06 -0.86 28.89
N LYS A 276 -19.49 0.00 28.03
CA LYS A 276 -19.28 1.43 28.31
C LYS A 276 -20.58 2.26 28.33
N MET A 277 -21.68 1.79 27.76
CA MET A 277 -23.00 2.45 27.80
C MET A 277 -23.91 1.88 28.89
N GLU A 278 -23.89 0.58 29.15
CA GLU A 278 -24.72 -0.10 30.15
C GLU A 278 -24.34 0.31 31.59
N LEU A 279 -23.09 0.73 31.81
CA LEU A 279 -22.66 1.44 33.03
C LEU A 279 -23.25 2.86 33.18
N THR A 280 -24.03 3.38 32.22
CA THR A 280 -24.47 4.79 32.17
C THR A 280 -25.95 5.04 31.87
N SER A 281 -26.80 4.03 31.64
CA SER A 281 -28.23 4.27 31.34
C SER A 281 -29.20 3.16 31.76
N THR A 282 -30.14 3.48 32.66
CA THR A 282 -31.42 2.76 32.82
C THR A 282 -32.42 3.13 31.71
N PRO A 283 -33.32 2.23 31.29
CA PRO A 283 -34.14 2.40 30.09
C PRO A 283 -35.49 3.13 30.31
N SER A 284 -36.05 3.69 29.24
CA SER A 284 -37.46 4.14 29.16
C SER A 284 -37.98 4.12 27.70
N GLN A 285 -39.31 4.12 27.56
CA GLN A 285 -40.08 3.53 26.45
C GLN A 285 -40.26 4.36 25.15
N GLU A 286 -40.08 3.69 24.00
CA GLU A 286 -41.13 3.35 22.99
C GLU A 286 -41.77 4.41 22.04
N SER A 287 -42.29 3.92 20.90
CA SER A 287 -43.18 4.58 19.89
C SER A 287 -42.54 5.53 18.85
N ALA A 288 -43.07 5.71 17.62
CA ALA A 288 -43.91 4.88 16.74
C ALA A 288 -43.92 5.40 15.27
N THR A 289 -44.49 4.61 14.36
CA THR A 289 -44.64 4.75 12.87
C THR A 289 -45.37 6.00 12.32
N GLY A 290 -45.10 6.35 11.04
CA GLY A 290 -45.93 7.24 10.19
C GLY A 290 -45.56 7.15 8.69
N ASP A 291 -46.52 7.29 7.76
CA ASP A 291 -46.40 6.84 6.35
C ASP A 291 -47.23 7.71 5.35
N LEU A 292 -47.18 7.38 4.04
CA LEU A 292 -48.15 7.66 2.94
C LEU A 292 -48.07 8.91 2.01
N GLN A 293 -47.75 8.61 0.73
CA GLN A 293 -48.45 8.91 -0.55
C GLN A 293 -48.42 10.28 -1.31
N SER A 294 -48.46 10.11 -2.65
CA SER A 294 -48.58 11.11 -3.74
C SER A 294 -50.04 11.29 -4.22
N PRO A 295 -50.33 12.15 -5.23
CA PRO A 295 -50.52 11.60 -6.59
C PRO A 295 -50.12 12.54 -7.77
N VAL A 296 -50.39 12.09 -9.01
CA VAL A 296 -50.09 12.75 -10.31
C VAL A 296 -51.39 12.97 -11.11
N THR A 297 -51.45 13.94 -12.02
CA THR A 297 -52.58 14.18 -12.94
C THR A 297 -52.14 14.56 -14.37
N PRO A 298 -52.74 14.01 -15.45
CA PRO A 298 -52.54 14.44 -16.84
C PRO A 298 -53.84 14.77 -17.64
N GLU A 299 -53.64 15.11 -18.94
CA GLU A 299 -54.60 15.14 -20.08
C GLU A 299 -55.52 16.34 -20.39
N ASN A 300 -55.37 16.85 -21.63
CA ASN A 300 -56.37 17.27 -22.65
C ASN A 300 -55.56 17.81 -23.87
N ILE A 301 -55.65 17.41 -25.15
CA ILE A 301 -56.71 16.95 -26.10
C ILE A 301 -57.25 18.07 -27.02
N ASN A 302 -57.41 17.74 -28.32
CA ASN A 302 -58.00 18.51 -29.45
C ASN A 302 -57.05 19.50 -30.18
N GLY A 303 -57.04 19.67 -31.53
CA GLY A 303 -57.65 18.91 -32.65
C GLY A 303 -57.99 19.79 -33.88
N THR A 304 -58.11 19.19 -35.11
CA THR A 304 -58.75 19.71 -36.38
C THR A 304 -57.89 19.96 -37.65
N ASN A 305 -57.82 18.94 -38.52
CA ASN A 305 -58.16 18.83 -39.98
C ASN A 305 -57.61 19.71 -41.17
N GLU A 306 -57.02 19.01 -42.16
CA GLU A 306 -57.07 19.05 -43.67
C GLU A 306 -57.15 20.33 -44.57
N ARG A 307 -56.40 20.36 -45.73
CA ARG A 307 -56.93 20.13 -47.13
C ARG A 307 -56.02 20.53 -48.36
N VAL A 308 -55.57 19.52 -49.15
CA VAL A 308 -55.48 19.36 -50.65
C VAL A 308 -54.93 20.45 -51.66
N THR A 309 -53.77 20.15 -52.32
CA THR A 309 -53.27 20.25 -53.77
C THR A 309 -53.67 21.42 -54.74
N PRO A 310 -53.28 21.52 -56.07
CA PRO A 310 -52.36 20.73 -56.97
C PRO A 310 -51.44 21.48 -58.02
N ASP A 311 -50.55 20.71 -58.66
CA ASP A 311 -50.05 20.64 -60.09
C ASP A 311 -49.53 21.81 -60.98
N THR A 312 -48.51 21.48 -61.81
CA THR A 312 -48.24 21.86 -63.24
C THR A 312 -46.87 21.27 -63.69
N ALA A 313 -46.53 20.92 -64.95
CA ALA A 313 -47.25 20.71 -66.23
C ALA A 313 -46.40 19.85 -67.22
N PHE A 314 -46.99 19.36 -68.33
CA PHE A 314 -46.36 18.61 -69.45
C PHE A 314 -46.75 19.23 -70.82
N ASN A 315 -45.88 19.12 -71.85
CA ASN A 315 -46.15 19.30 -73.31
C ASN A 315 -44.84 19.00 -74.10
N THR A 316 -44.69 18.76 -75.42
CA THR A 316 -45.52 18.56 -76.65
C THR A 316 -44.60 17.78 -77.65
N GLU A 317 -44.90 17.27 -78.86
CA GLU A 317 -46.06 17.10 -79.77
C GLU A 317 -45.73 15.89 -80.72
N SER A 318 -46.57 15.53 -81.71
CA SER A 318 -46.25 14.54 -82.76
C SER A 318 -47.10 14.72 -84.04
N ARG A 319 -46.54 14.44 -85.24
CA ARG A 319 -47.31 14.23 -86.49
C ARG A 319 -46.51 13.56 -87.64
N ALA A 320 -47.21 13.05 -88.65
CA ALA A 320 -46.70 12.51 -89.92
C ALA A 320 -47.60 12.90 -91.12
N GLU A 321 -47.14 12.71 -92.38
CA GLU A 321 -47.81 11.87 -93.43
C GLU A 321 -47.34 12.10 -94.91
N THR A 322 -47.02 10.97 -95.58
CA THR A 322 -47.28 10.55 -96.99
C THR A 322 -46.98 11.38 -98.28
N ASN A 323 -46.29 10.67 -99.21
CA ASN A 323 -46.67 10.37 -100.62
C ASN A 323 -46.14 11.13 -101.88
N ALA A 324 -46.03 10.29 -102.94
CA ALA A 324 -46.00 10.53 -104.40
C ALA A 324 -44.67 10.91 -105.12
N VAL A 325 -44.50 10.33 -106.33
CA VAL A 325 -43.38 10.52 -107.27
C VAL A 325 -43.91 10.51 -108.71
N PRO A 326 -43.45 11.41 -109.60
CA PRO A 326 -43.34 11.10 -111.03
C PRO A 326 -41.95 11.41 -111.62
N PHE A 327 -41.71 10.89 -112.84
CA PHE A 327 -40.41 10.87 -113.56
C PHE A 327 -40.37 11.93 -114.71
N PRO A 328 -39.33 12.03 -115.59
CA PRO A 328 -38.56 13.27 -115.74
C PRO A 328 -38.77 14.01 -117.09
N HIS A 329 -38.17 15.20 -117.23
CA HIS A 329 -37.64 15.69 -118.52
C HIS A 329 -36.44 16.64 -118.34
N SER A 330 -35.61 16.77 -119.39
CA SER A 330 -34.23 17.26 -119.28
C SER A 330 -34.05 18.75 -119.59
N SER A 331 -33.60 19.51 -118.59
CA SER A 331 -32.61 20.61 -118.71
C SER A 331 -32.23 21.10 -117.30
N THR A 332 -33.24 21.39 -116.47
CA THR A 332 -33.09 21.87 -115.09
C THR A 332 -32.48 20.83 -114.12
N SER A 333 -32.42 19.56 -114.53
CA SER A 333 -31.94 18.46 -113.68
C SER A 333 -30.44 18.55 -113.38
N ILE A 334 -29.63 19.08 -114.30
CA ILE A 334 -28.17 19.16 -114.14
C ILE A 334 -27.84 20.24 -113.09
N THR A 335 -28.49 21.41 -113.15
CA THR A 335 -28.29 22.48 -112.16
C THR A 335 -28.69 22.00 -110.76
N LYS A 336 -29.84 21.34 -110.62
CA LYS A 336 -30.30 20.78 -109.34
C LYS A 336 -29.40 19.66 -108.81
N HIS A 337 -28.76 18.87 -109.68
CA HIS A 337 -27.75 17.89 -109.27
C HIS A 337 -26.55 18.60 -108.63
N TRP A 338 -25.96 19.59 -109.30
CA TRP A 338 -24.82 20.34 -108.76
C TRP A 338 -25.15 21.12 -107.48
N GLU A 339 -26.37 21.66 -107.36
CA GLU A 339 -26.84 22.29 -106.13
C GLU A 339 -26.96 21.29 -104.96
N ALA A 340 -27.53 20.11 -105.20
CA ALA A 340 -27.64 19.04 -104.21
C ALA A 340 -26.27 18.47 -103.82
N GLU A 341 -25.36 18.31 -104.78
CA GLU A 341 -23.99 17.84 -104.55
C GLU A 341 -23.16 18.88 -103.78
N LEU A 342 -23.29 20.17 -104.08
CA LEU A 342 -22.69 21.25 -103.30
C LEU A 342 -23.25 21.31 -101.87
N ALA A 343 -24.54 21.05 -101.68
CA ALA A 343 -25.16 20.94 -100.35
C ALA A 343 -24.63 19.72 -99.58
N ALA A 344 -24.48 18.57 -100.24
CA ALA A 344 -23.90 17.36 -99.65
C ALA A 344 -22.41 17.56 -99.27
N LEU A 345 -21.62 18.22 -100.12
CA LEU A 345 -20.22 18.57 -99.84
C LEU A 345 -20.11 19.53 -98.65
N LYS A 346 -20.98 20.55 -98.56
CA LYS A 346 -21.06 21.44 -97.37
C LYS A 346 -21.44 20.67 -96.11
N GLY A 347 -22.41 19.77 -96.18
CA GLY A 347 -22.81 18.90 -95.06
C GLY A 347 -21.69 17.96 -94.61
N ASN A 348 -20.93 17.40 -95.54
CA ASN A 348 -19.78 16.54 -95.23
C ASN A 348 -18.60 17.34 -94.64
N ASN A 349 -18.34 18.56 -95.12
CA ASN A 349 -17.34 19.46 -94.54
C ASN A 349 -17.72 19.86 -93.09
N ALA A 350 -18.99 20.16 -92.83
CA ALA A 350 -19.50 20.42 -91.49
C ALA A 350 -19.33 19.20 -90.55
N LYS A 351 -19.63 17.98 -91.03
CA LYS A 351 -19.38 16.73 -90.27
C LYS A 351 -17.90 16.51 -89.96
N LEU A 352 -17.01 16.73 -90.93
CA LEU A 352 -15.55 16.63 -90.73
C LEU A 352 -15.06 17.66 -89.69
N THR A 353 -15.59 18.88 -89.75
CA THR A 353 -15.27 19.93 -88.77
C THR A 353 -15.73 19.56 -87.36
N ALA A 354 -16.95 19.01 -87.21
CA ALA A 354 -17.45 18.51 -85.93
C ALA A 354 -16.60 17.35 -85.39
N ALA A 355 -16.29 16.36 -86.22
CA ALA A 355 -15.45 15.22 -85.83
C ALA A 355 -14.01 15.64 -85.45
N LEU A 356 -13.46 16.67 -86.09
CA LEU A 356 -12.15 17.23 -85.72
C LEU A 356 -12.18 17.94 -84.36
N LEU A 357 -13.25 18.69 -84.06
CA LEU A 357 -13.45 19.31 -82.75
C LEU A 357 -13.66 18.25 -81.65
N GLU A 358 -14.45 17.22 -81.92
CA GLU A 358 -14.66 16.09 -81.01
C GLU A 358 -13.35 15.32 -80.76
N SER A 359 -12.60 14.99 -81.81
CA SER A 359 -11.27 14.38 -81.69
C SER A 359 -10.32 15.24 -80.85
N THR A 360 -10.34 16.56 -81.05
CA THR A 360 -9.54 17.52 -80.27
C THR A 360 -9.97 17.58 -78.80
N ALA A 361 -11.26 17.45 -78.50
CA ALA A 361 -11.79 17.37 -77.13
C ALA A 361 -11.38 16.05 -76.46
N ASN A 362 -11.51 14.93 -77.17
CA ASN A 362 -11.11 13.61 -76.69
C ASN A 362 -9.60 13.57 -76.38
N VAL A 363 -8.74 14.15 -77.23
CA VAL A 363 -7.29 14.26 -76.96
C VAL A 363 -6.99 15.09 -75.70
N LYS A 364 -7.81 16.08 -75.35
CA LYS A 364 -7.68 16.81 -74.07
C LYS A 364 -8.09 15.96 -72.88
N GLN A 365 -9.19 15.21 -72.98
CA GLN A 365 -9.65 14.29 -71.92
C GLN A 365 -8.63 13.18 -71.66
N TRP A 366 -8.12 12.52 -72.72
CA TRP A 366 -7.07 11.50 -72.58
C TRP A 366 -5.80 12.02 -71.91
N LYS A 367 -5.40 13.28 -72.19
CA LYS A 367 -4.27 13.94 -71.49
C LYS A 367 -4.55 14.22 -70.02
N GLN A 368 -5.76 14.66 -69.68
CA GLN A 368 -6.17 14.87 -68.27
C GLN A 368 -6.21 13.55 -67.49
N GLN A 369 -6.75 12.49 -68.10
CA GLN A 369 -6.81 11.17 -67.47
C GLN A 369 -5.42 10.53 -67.33
N LEU A 370 -4.52 10.73 -68.29
CA LEU A 370 -3.12 10.30 -68.18
C LEU A 370 -2.40 11.00 -67.02
N ALA A 371 -2.56 12.33 -66.87
CA ALA A 371 -1.99 13.08 -65.76
C ALA A 371 -2.52 12.59 -64.41
N ALA A 372 -3.82 12.36 -64.28
CA ALA A 372 -4.43 11.82 -63.05
C ALA A 372 -3.88 10.43 -62.67
N TYR A 373 -3.59 9.56 -63.66
CA TYR A 373 -2.93 8.28 -63.39
C TYR A 373 -1.45 8.42 -63.02
N GLN A 374 -0.75 9.46 -63.51
CA GLN A 374 0.63 9.76 -63.12
C GLN A 374 0.71 10.25 -61.67
N ASP A 375 -0.14 11.20 -61.27
CA ASP A 375 -0.24 11.71 -59.89
C ASP A 375 -0.56 10.57 -58.90
N GLU A 376 -1.49 9.68 -59.25
CA GLU A 376 -1.87 8.52 -58.44
C GLU A 376 -0.74 7.49 -58.35
N ALA A 377 -0.02 7.22 -59.46
CA ALA A 377 1.12 6.32 -59.45
C ALA A 377 2.26 6.85 -58.56
N GLU A 378 2.57 8.14 -58.61
CA GLU A 378 3.54 8.74 -57.68
C GLU A 378 3.06 8.68 -56.22
N ARG A 379 1.76 8.93 -55.96
CA ARG A 379 1.17 8.86 -54.62
C ARG A 379 1.29 7.46 -54.03
N LEU A 380 1.02 6.43 -54.84
CA LEU A 380 1.21 5.03 -54.46
C LEU A 380 2.69 4.69 -54.23
N HIS A 381 3.60 5.16 -55.11
CA HIS A 381 5.04 4.91 -54.94
C HIS A 381 5.58 5.53 -53.65
N ARG A 382 5.25 6.80 -53.36
CA ARG A 382 5.57 7.46 -52.08
C ARG A 382 5.07 6.63 -50.88
N ARG A 383 3.85 6.11 -50.95
CA ARG A 383 3.26 5.31 -49.86
C ARG A 383 3.91 3.93 -49.68
N VAL A 384 4.42 3.31 -50.75
CA VAL A 384 5.20 2.07 -50.64
C VAL A 384 6.51 2.31 -49.88
N THR A 385 7.27 3.35 -50.25
CA THR A 385 8.54 3.68 -49.59
C THR A 385 8.38 4.02 -48.10
N GLU A 386 7.28 4.70 -47.71
CA GLU A 386 6.93 4.92 -46.29
C GLU A 386 6.75 3.60 -45.54
N LEU A 387 6.02 2.64 -46.12
CA LEU A 387 5.71 1.35 -45.49
C LEU A 387 6.95 0.45 -45.39
N GLU A 388 7.83 0.48 -46.38
CA GLU A 388 9.12 -0.22 -46.36
C GLU A 388 10.03 0.30 -45.24
N CYS A 389 10.09 1.63 -45.05
CA CYS A 389 10.86 2.26 -43.97
C CYS A 389 10.35 1.85 -42.58
N VAL A 390 9.03 1.89 -42.35
CA VAL A 390 8.40 1.47 -41.09
C VAL A 390 8.56 -0.04 -40.83
N SER A 391 8.55 -0.86 -41.89
CA SER A 391 8.83 -2.30 -41.80
C SER A 391 10.26 -2.56 -41.29
N GLY A 392 11.26 -1.83 -41.81
CA GLY A 392 12.65 -1.90 -41.34
C GLY A 392 12.80 -1.54 -39.86
N GLN A 393 12.15 -0.47 -39.40
CA GLN A 393 12.12 -0.10 -37.98
C GLN A 393 11.48 -1.19 -37.10
N THR A 394 10.41 -1.83 -37.59
CA THR A 394 9.72 -2.92 -36.91
C THR A 394 10.60 -4.16 -36.69
N ALA A 395 11.61 -4.38 -37.54
CA ALA A 395 12.59 -5.45 -37.33
C ALA A 395 13.51 -5.15 -36.13
N GLY A 396 14.09 -3.95 -36.05
CA GLY A 396 14.96 -3.55 -34.92
C GLY A 396 14.25 -3.60 -33.56
N VAL A 397 12.99 -3.17 -33.51
CA VAL A 397 12.17 -3.25 -32.29
C VAL A 397 11.90 -4.70 -31.85
N LYS A 398 11.82 -5.66 -32.79
CA LYS A 398 11.71 -7.09 -32.44
C LYS A 398 13.01 -7.61 -31.83
N THR A 399 14.18 -7.25 -32.38
CA THR A 399 15.48 -7.68 -31.84
C THR A 399 15.70 -7.14 -30.43
N GLN A 400 15.45 -5.85 -30.21
CA GLN A 400 15.53 -5.24 -28.87
C GLN A 400 14.54 -5.88 -27.88
N LYS A 401 13.34 -6.27 -28.34
CA LYS A 401 12.39 -6.99 -27.50
C LYS A 401 12.90 -8.39 -27.11
N THR A 402 13.56 -9.12 -28.01
CA THR A 402 14.15 -10.42 -27.66
C THR A 402 15.34 -10.28 -26.71
N GLU A 403 16.20 -9.28 -26.90
CA GLU A 403 17.32 -8.96 -26.01
C GLU A 403 16.83 -8.60 -24.59
N LEU A 404 15.83 -7.74 -24.48
CA LEU A 404 15.20 -7.34 -23.21
C LEU A 404 14.49 -8.50 -22.51
N ASN A 405 13.77 -9.35 -23.26
CA ASN A 405 13.15 -10.55 -22.70
C ASN A 405 14.22 -11.49 -22.10
N GLN A 406 15.34 -11.70 -22.79
CA GLN A 406 16.41 -12.55 -22.28
C GLN A 406 17.11 -11.94 -21.05
N THR A 407 17.31 -10.63 -21.00
CA THR A 407 17.82 -9.98 -19.77
C THR A 407 16.84 -10.08 -18.60
N ILE A 408 15.53 -10.14 -18.86
CA ILE A 408 14.51 -10.40 -17.82
C ILE A 408 14.64 -11.83 -17.29
N GLU A 409 14.73 -12.85 -18.16
CA GLU A 409 14.91 -14.25 -17.74
C GLU A 409 16.20 -14.46 -16.93
N GLU A 410 17.31 -13.81 -17.33
CA GLU A 410 18.58 -13.85 -16.59
C GLU A 410 18.48 -13.18 -15.21
N LEU A 411 17.78 -12.04 -15.11
CA LEU A 411 17.55 -11.33 -13.84
C LEU A 411 16.57 -12.06 -12.92
N GLU A 412 15.55 -12.73 -13.46
CA GLU A 412 14.62 -13.58 -12.69
C GLU A 412 15.32 -14.83 -12.14
N ALA A 413 16.28 -15.40 -12.89
CA ALA A 413 17.10 -16.52 -12.43
C ALA A 413 18.06 -16.12 -11.29
N GLU A 414 18.81 -15.02 -11.43
CA GLU A 414 19.67 -14.49 -10.35
C GLU A 414 18.84 -14.10 -9.12
N LEU A 415 17.68 -13.44 -9.29
CA LEU A 415 16.79 -13.09 -8.19
C LEU A 415 16.36 -14.34 -7.40
N LYS A 416 15.93 -15.40 -8.10
CA LYS A 416 15.54 -16.66 -7.46
C LYS A 416 16.69 -17.31 -6.69
N ALA A 417 17.91 -17.30 -7.24
CA ALA A 417 19.09 -17.82 -6.56
C ALA A 417 19.40 -17.03 -5.27
N ARG A 418 19.21 -15.70 -5.29
CA ARG A 418 19.35 -14.84 -4.09
C ARG A 418 18.24 -15.04 -3.07
N GLU A 419 17.02 -15.35 -3.49
CA GLU A 419 15.93 -15.71 -2.57
C GLU A 419 16.23 -17.03 -1.84
N GLU A 420 16.81 -18.02 -2.53
CA GLU A 420 17.25 -19.30 -1.95
C GLU A 420 18.46 -19.12 -1.00
N GLU A 421 19.46 -18.32 -1.38
CA GLU A 421 20.59 -17.92 -0.51
C GLU A 421 20.08 -17.23 0.77
N LEU A 422 19.11 -16.33 0.66
CA LEU A 422 18.52 -15.62 1.78
C LEU A 422 17.69 -16.51 2.72
N GLU A 423 17.08 -17.60 2.25
CA GLU A 423 16.37 -18.54 3.13
C GLU A 423 17.35 -19.41 3.93
N ASN A 424 18.40 -19.93 3.27
CA ASN A 424 19.48 -20.67 3.92
C ASN A 424 20.15 -19.83 5.03
N LEU A 425 20.44 -18.55 4.76
CA LEU A 425 21.02 -17.63 5.75
C LEU A 425 20.07 -17.33 6.93
N LYS A 426 18.74 -17.34 6.74
CA LYS A 426 17.79 -17.22 7.87
C LYS A 426 17.85 -18.44 8.77
N GLU A 427 17.90 -19.64 8.20
CA GLU A 427 18.04 -20.86 9.00
C GLU A 427 19.34 -20.86 9.82
N GLU A 428 20.46 -20.41 9.24
CA GLU A 428 21.73 -20.30 9.97
C GLU A 428 21.65 -19.27 11.11
N VAL A 429 21.02 -18.11 10.88
CA VAL A 429 20.78 -17.10 11.93
C VAL A 429 19.86 -17.64 13.04
N GLU A 430 18.83 -18.42 12.71
CA GLU A 430 17.97 -19.03 13.72
C GLU A 430 18.72 -20.08 14.53
N LYS A 431 19.49 -20.98 13.88
CA LYS A 431 20.35 -21.98 14.53
C LYS A 431 21.38 -21.31 15.45
N ALA A 432 21.99 -20.20 15.01
CA ALA A 432 22.92 -19.41 15.82
C ALA A 432 22.22 -18.76 17.02
N SER A 433 21.00 -18.22 16.85
CA SER A 433 20.21 -17.66 17.95
C SER A 433 19.83 -18.73 18.98
N GLN A 434 19.44 -19.93 18.53
CA GLN A 434 19.14 -21.06 19.42
C GLN A 434 20.38 -21.46 20.23
N LEU A 435 21.54 -21.62 19.59
CA LEU A 435 22.82 -21.92 20.26
C LEU A 435 23.23 -20.83 21.28
N GLN A 436 23.03 -19.55 20.96
CA GLN A 436 23.33 -18.45 21.88
C GLN A 436 22.43 -18.50 23.13
N THR A 437 21.12 -18.76 22.99
CA THR A 437 20.23 -18.92 24.17
C THR A 437 20.59 -20.15 25.02
N GLN A 438 21.03 -21.26 24.41
CA GLN A 438 21.54 -22.42 25.15
C GLN A 438 22.82 -22.09 25.93
N LYS A 439 23.77 -21.39 25.29
CA LYS A 439 25.01 -20.92 25.92
C LYS A 439 24.73 -20.01 27.12
N ASP A 440 23.80 -19.07 27.00
CA ASP A 440 23.46 -18.15 28.10
C ASP A 440 22.77 -18.88 29.26
N SER A 441 21.91 -19.87 28.96
CA SER A 441 21.31 -20.74 30.00
C SER A 441 22.35 -21.61 30.71
N LEU A 442 23.37 -22.10 29.99
CA LEU A 442 24.48 -22.85 30.59
C LEU A 442 25.38 -21.95 31.45
N ALA A 443 25.67 -20.72 31.01
CA ALA A 443 26.43 -19.75 31.78
C ALA A 443 25.72 -19.37 33.09
N GLN A 444 24.40 -19.17 33.07
CA GLN A 444 23.61 -18.91 34.27
C GLN A 444 23.65 -20.08 35.26
N LYS A 445 23.52 -21.32 34.78
CA LYS A 445 23.61 -22.54 35.61
C LYS A 445 25.01 -22.75 36.20
N LEU A 446 26.06 -22.42 35.45
CA LEU A 446 27.43 -22.45 35.95
C LEU A 446 27.60 -21.45 37.10
N GLN A 447 27.18 -20.19 36.91
CA GLN A 447 27.26 -19.15 37.94
C GLN A 447 26.46 -19.50 39.21
N GLU A 448 25.28 -20.10 39.08
CA GLU A 448 24.50 -20.59 40.22
C GLU A 448 25.20 -21.73 40.96
N THR A 449 25.84 -22.64 40.23
CA THR A 449 26.62 -23.76 40.80
C THR A 449 27.88 -23.26 41.51
N GLU A 450 28.62 -22.32 40.92
CA GLU A 450 29.78 -21.67 41.53
C GLU A 450 29.40 -20.94 42.83
N ARG A 451 28.30 -20.16 42.80
CA ARG A 451 27.76 -19.49 43.99
C ARG A 451 27.40 -20.48 45.10
N ARG A 452 26.80 -21.62 44.73
CA ARG A 452 26.43 -22.68 45.68
C ARG A 452 27.64 -23.41 46.26
N ASN A 453 28.70 -23.62 45.46
CA ASN A 453 29.94 -24.22 45.94
C ASN A 453 30.64 -23.30 46.95
N ALA A 454 30.78 -22.00 46.65
CA ALA A 454 31.37 -21.04 47.59
C ALA A 454 30.56 -20.93 48.91
N GLU A 455 29.23 -21.03 48.83
CA GLU A 455 28.35 -21.07 50.01
C GLU A 455 28.56 -22.35 50.86
N LEU A 456 28.82 -23.50 50.21
CA LEU A 456 29.13 -24.77 50.90
C LEU A 456 30.56 -24.79 51.47
N GLU A 457 31.55 -24.22 50.77
CA GLU A 457 32.93 -24.07 51.24
C GLU A 457 32.98 -23.20 52.51
N SER A 458 32.24 -22.08 52.52
CA SER A 458 32.10 -21.24 53.72
C SER A 458 31.41 -21.94 54.89
N GLN A 459 30.45 -22.85 54.61
CA GLN A 459 29.79 -23.65 55.66
C GLN A 459 30.70 -24.75 56.21
N LEU A 460 31.51 -25.38 55.37
CA LEU A 460 32.54 -26.32 55.81
C LEU A 460 33.56 -25.63 56.73
N GLN A 461 34.02 -24.43 56.37
CA GLN A 461 34.99 -23.69 57.17
C GLN A 461 34.46 -23.29 58.56
N ASP A 462 33.19 -22.89 58.70
CA ASP A 462 32.54 -22.67 60.01
C ASP A 462 32.51 -23.95 60.84
N LEU A 463 32.11 -25.08 60.23
CA LEU A 463 32.01 -26.37 60.91
C LEU A 463 33.39 -26.91 61.35
N GLU A 464 34.43 -26.73 60.53
CA GLU A 464 35.82 -27.07 60.87
C GLU A 464 36.33 -26.23 62.03
N GLN A 465 36.17 -24.90 61.98
CA GLN A 465 36.58 -24.00 63.07
C GLN A 465 35.86 -24.32 64.38
N ARG A 466 34.55 -24.61 64.32
CA ARG A 466 33.75 -24.98 65.50
C ARG A 466 34.14 -26.34 66.07
N LEU A 467 34.50 -27.30 65.21
CA LEU A 467 35.03 -28.60 65.61
C LEU A 467 36.38 -28.45 66.31
N GLU A 468 37.29 -27.62 65.77
CA GLU A 468 38.60 -27.32 66.38
C GLU A 468 38.43 -26.66 67.77
N THR A 469 37.60 -25.63 67.89
CA THR A 469 37.34 -24.99 69.20
C THR A 469 36.74 -25.98 70.21
N GLY A 470 35.80 -26.83 69.81
CA GLY A 470 35.24 -27.86 70.68
C GLY A 470 36.24 -28.93 71.11
N GLN A 471 37.22 -29.26 70.26
CA GLN A 471 38.33 -30.14 70.62
C GLN A 471 39.27 -29.48 71.65
N LEU A 472 39.62 -28.20 71.45
CA LEU A 472 40.45 -27.44 72.38
C LEU A 472 39.79 -27.27 73.76
N GLU A 473 38.49 -26.97 73.80
CA GLU A 473 37.69 -26.93 75.04
C GLU A 473 37.66 -28.30 75.74
N SER A 474 37.44 -29.38 74.99
CA SER A 474 37.46 -30.75 75.53
C SER A 474 38.82 -31.15 76.09
N GLU A 475 39.91 -30.77 75.43
CA GLU A 475 41.27 -31.03 75.91
C GLU A 475 41.61 -30.19 77.16
N SER A 476 41.18 -28.93 77.18
CA SER A 476 41.29 -28.03 78.35
C SER A 476 40.54 -28.60 79.55
N PHE A 477 39.27 -28.99 79.38
CA PHE A 477 38.47 -29.64 80.43
C PHE A 477 39.13 -30.94 80.93
N ARG A 478 39.69 -31.76 80.02
CA ARG A 478 40.46 -32.96 80.38
C ARG A 478 41.77 -32.66 81.11
N LYS A 479 42.38 -31.48 80.94
CA LYS A 479 43.56 -31.03 81.72
C LYS A 479 43.12 -30.61 83.13
N SER A 480 42.08 -29.79 83.24
CA SER A 480 41.48 -29.38 84.52
C SER A 480 41.02 -30.56 85.37
N LEU A 481 40.36 -31.56 84.76
CA LEU A 481 39.90 -32.76 85.46
C LEU A 481 41.07 -33.61 86.01
N ARG A 482 42.19 -33.71 85.28
CA ARG A 482 43.40 -34.39 85.77
C ARG A 482 44.02 -33.67 86.97
N SER A 483 44.16 -32.35 86.89
CA SER A 483 44.67 -31.55 88.01
C SER A 483 43.77 -31.63 89.25
N LEU A 484 42.45 -31.74 89.08
CA LEU A 484 41.51 -31.99 90.18
C LEU A 484 41.67 -33.38 90.80
N LEU A 485 41.91 -34.42 89.98
CA LEU A 485 42.18 -35.77 90.47
C LEU A 485 43.50 -35.83 91.25
N GLU A 486 44.58 -35.24 90.72
CA GLU A 486 45.89 -35.12 91.40
C GLU A 486 45.76 -34.42 92.77
N LEU A 487 44.93 -33.37 92.86
CA LEU A 487 44.64 -32.66 94.12
C LEU A 487 43.82 -33.52 95.11
N LEU A 488 42.87 -34.32 94.62
CA LEU A 488 42.08 -35.24 95.44
C LEU A 488 42.93 -36.40 95.96
N ASP A 489 43.77 -37.00 95.13
CA ASP A 489 44.71 -38.06 95.53
C ASP A 489 45.69 -37.55 96.60
N GLY A 490 46.23 -36.34 96.45
CA GLY A 490 47.03 -35.68 97.48
C GLY A 490 46.29 -35.48 98.81
N LYS A 491 45.01 -35.09 98.76
CA LYS A 491 44.17 -34.95 99.97
C LYS A 491 43.80 -36.29 100.61
N ILE A 492 43.64 -37.35 99.82
CA ILE A 492 43.43 -38.72 100.32
C ILE A 492 44.71 -39.24 101.01
N PHE A 493 45.88 -38.87 100.50
CA PHE A 493 47.16 -39.16 101.14
C PHE A 493 47.32 -38.42 102.48
N GLU A 494 47.11 -37.09 102.52
CA GLU A 494 47.12 -36.30 103.76
C GLU A 494 46.15 -36.86 104.83
N LEU A 495 44.92 -37.24 104.43
CA LEU A 495 43.94 -37.85 105.34
C LEU A 495 44.36 -39.24 105.81
N SER A 496 45.16 -39.98 105.02
CA SER A 496 45.71 -41.28 105.42
C SER A 496 46.86 -41.10 106.42
N GLU A 497 47.78 -40.15 106.19
CA GLU A 497 48.83 -39.82 107.16
C GLU A 497 48.25 -39.30 108.48
N LEU A 498 47.19 -38.50 108.44
CA LEU A 498 46.45 -38.04 109.62
C LEU A 498 45.80 -39.22 110.37
N ARG A 499 45.14 -40.15 109.66
CA ARG A 499 44.57 -41.38 110.24
C ARG A 499 45.65 -42.21 110.92
N ASP A 500 46.78 -42.43 110.26
CA ASP A 500 47.83 -43.32 110.78
C ASP A 500 48.60 -42.67 111.94
N SER A 501 48.73 -41.34 111.93
CA SER A 501 49.25 -40.56 113.06
C SER A 501 48.32 -40.61 114.28
N LEU A 502 46.99 -40.53 114.06
CA LEU A 502 45.98 -40.67 115.11
C LEU A 502 45.94 -42.10 115.68
N ALA A 503 46.04 -43.12 114.82
CA ALA A 503 46.12 -44.52 115.24
C ALA A 503 47.34 -44.76 116.14
N LYS A 504 48.51 -44.23 115.74
CA LYS A 504 49.73 -44.33 116.56
C LYS A 504 49.60 -43.63 117.92
N LEU A 505 49.01 -42.44 117.97
CA LEU A 505 48.70 -41.75 119.24
C LEU A 505 47.82 -42.61 120.16
N MET A 506 46.87 -43.36 119.61
CA MET A 506 46.03 -44.29 120.38
C MET A 506 46.79 -45.54 120.87
N GLU A 507 47.81 -46.01 120.15
CA GLU A 507 48.71 -47.08 120.61
C GLU A 507 49.66 -46.59 121.72
N ASP A 508 50.21 -45.38 121.59
CA ASP A 508 51.07 -44.75 122.60
C ASP A 508 50.30 -44.45 123.93
N ASP A 509 49.00 -44.09 123.87
CA ASP A 509 48.11 -43.93 125.05
C ASP A 509 47.66 -45.27 125.69
N SER A 510 48.02 -46.42 125.10
CA SER A 510 47.55 -47.76 125.51
C SER A 510 48.60 -48.63 126.24
N SER A 511 49.74 -48.06 126.65
CA SER A 511 50.92 -48.77 127.20
C SER A 511 51.19 -48.53 128.69
#